data_AF-F4MZ09-F1
#
_entry.id   AF-F4MZ09-F1
#
_cell.length_a   1.000
_cell.length_b   1.000
_cell.length_c   1.000
_cell.angle_alpha   90.00
_cell.angle_beta   90.00
_cell.angle_gamma   90.00
#
_symmetry.space_group_name_H-M   'P 1'
#
loop_
_entity.id
_entity.type
_entity.pdbx_description
1 polymer ?
#
loop_
_entity_poly.entity_id
_entity_poly.type
_entity_poly.pdbx_seq_one_letter_code
_entity_poly.pdbx_strand_id
1 'polypeptide(L)'
;MDTPEIVAAMALAALAGGAVGLRVEGISNIEAVRRVTDAPIIGIIKRDLPDSEVRITPWLEDVDALCAAGADIIAFDVTCRPRPVSVEDLFQRVQATGCLAMADASNIEDGLLAHRLGIDFIGTTLSGYTQTPVPTEPDLELVKQLSQAGCKVIAEGRYNSPALAAAAISAGAYAVTVGSAITRIEHICSWFCEAIQHAPQETKQQNSRVTDGTTRCRGYSKLFWLTMPPTLSDLLRMRMKKLTGLIAAPHTPFDEQGEVNYPVIDQIAEHLVNDGVKGVYVCGTTGEGIHCSVEERKKIAERWVKAAQGKLSLTLHTGALSIKDAIDLSRHAETLDIFATSAIGPCFFKPGNIDDLIAYCQAIAAAAPSKGFYYYHSGMSGVNLDMEQFLIKAESKIPNLSGIKFNNADLYEFQRCLRVSGGKFDIPFGVDEHLPGGLAVGAIGAVGSTYNYAAPLFHKIIADFNAGNQVAVQRGMDQVIALIRVLVEFGGVAAGKAAMQLHGIDAGNPRLPLRALTKEQKQTVVNRMRDAIAI
;
A
#
# COMPACT_ATOMS: atom_id res chain seq x y z
N MET A 1 27.83 -9.36 -17.64
CA MET A 1 26.92 -9.80 -16.57
C MET A 1 25.71 -8.87 -16.43
N ASP A 2 25.45 -7.99 -17.40
CA ASP A 2 24.41 -6.95 -17.30
C ASP A 2 23.24 -7.31 -18.21
N THR A 3 22.58 -8.45 -17.93
CA THR A 3 21.30 -8.80 -18.57
C THR A 3 20.17 -8.55 -17.57
N PRO A 4 18.96 -8.21 -18.04
CA PRO A 4 17.83 -7.91 -17.15
C PRO A 4 17.54 -9.00 -16.11
N GLU A 5 17.76 -10.27 -16.45
CA GLU A 5 17.57 -11.41 -15.55
C GLU A 5 18.58 -11.40 -14.40
N ILE A 6 19.84 -11.05 -14.67
CA ILE A 6 20.89 -10.96 -13.66
C ILE A 6 20.64 -9.75 -12.75
N VAL A 7 20.20 -8.63 -13.32
CA VAL A 7 19.81 -7.43 -12.55
C VAL A 7 18.66 -7.76 -11.60
N ALA A 8 17.63 -8.46 -12.07
CA ALA A 8 16.52 -8.92 -11.24
C ALA A 8 16.98 -9.87 -10.10
N ALA A 9 17.89 -10.80 -10.39
CA ALA A 9 18.45 -11.68 -9.37
C ALA A 9 19.29 -10.92 -8.32
N MET A 10 20.11 -9.95 -8.75
CA MET A 10 20.86 -9.08 -7.86
C MET A 10 19.95 -8.21 -6.98
N ALA A 11 18.85 -7.71 -7.54
CA ALA A 11 17.84 -6.98 -6.79
C ALA A 11 17.24 -7.83 -5.66
N LEU A 12 16.82 -9.06 -5.97
CA LEU A 12 16.32 -9.99 -4.94
C LEU A 12 17.35 -10.31 -3.87
N ALA A 13 18.62 -10.49 -4.25
CA ALA A 13 19.71 -10.72 -3.30
C ALA A 13 19.94 -9.51 -2.37
N ALA A 14 19.89 -8.29 -2.91
CA ALA A 14 20.00 -7.07 -2.12
C ALA A 14 18.84 -6.93 -1.12
N LEU A 15 17.61 -7.19 -1.56
CA LEU A 15 16.42 -7.17 -0.68
C LEU A 15 16.51 -8.24 0.41
N ALA A 16 16.95 -9.46 0.07
CA ALA A 16 17.19 -10.52 1.05
C ALA A 16 18.28 -10.14 2.07
N GLY A 17 19.24 -9.31 1.67
CA GLY A 17 20.26 -8.72 2.54
C GLY A 17 19.79 -7.57 3.42
N GLY A 18 18.51 -7.18 3.33
CA GLY A 18 17.92 -6.11 4.14
C GLY A 18 17.89 -4.74 3.48
N ALA A 19 18.21 -4.63 2.18
CA ALA A 19 17.95 -3.40 1.45
C ALA A 19 16.44 -3.13 1.38
N VAL A 20 16.06 -1.86 1.46
CA VAL A 20 14.64 -1.44 1.48
C VAL A 20 14.20 -0.71 0.20
N GLY A 21 15.10 -0.58 -0.77
CA GLY A 21 14.86 0.07 -2.05
C GLY A 21 15.98 -0.20 -3.04
N LEU A 22 15.67 -0.04 -4.32
CA LEU A 22 16.52 -0.41 -5.44
C LEU A 22 16.69 0.80 -6.36
N ARG A 23 17.91 1.11 -6.77
CA ARG A 23 18.20 2.15 -7.77
C ARG A 23 18.67 1.48 -9.07
N VAL A 24 17.82 1.53 -10.10
CA VAL A 24 17.93 0.72 -11.31
C VAL A 24 18.10 1.60 -12.54
N GLU A 25 19.13 1.32 -13.33
CA GLU A 25 19.39 1.98 -14.62
C GLU A 25 18.81 1.15 -15.77
N GLY A 26 18.02 1.80 -16.63
CA GLY A 26 17.55 1.26 -17.91
C GLY A 26 16.16 0.60 -17.87
N ILE A 27 15.40 0.78 -18.94
CA ILE A 27 14.00 0.33 -19.05
C ILE A 27 13.86 -1.18 -18.90
N SER A 28 14.61 -1.96 -19.68
CA SER A 28 14.53 -3.43 -19.63
C SER A 28 14.88 -3.99 -18.24
N ASN A 29 15.81 -3.33 -17.55
CA ASN A 29 16.22 -3.69 -16.21
C ASN A 29 15.14 -3.37 -15.17
N ILE A 30 14.53 -2.18 -15.25
CA ILE A 30 13.42 -1.79 -14.38
C ILE A 30 12.24 -2.74 -14.56
N GLU A 31 11.85 -3.04 -15.80
CA GLU A 31 10.78 -3.99 -16.08
C GLU A 31 11.06 -5.39 -15.49
N ALA A 32 12.30 -5.89 -15.66
CA ALA A 32 12.69 -7.19 -15.13
C ALA A 32 12.70 -7.22 -13.60
N VAL A 33 13.20 -6.15 -12.96
CA VAL A 33 13.18 -6.02 -11.49
C VAL A 33 11.74 -5.91 -11.00
N ARG A 34 10.90 -5.10 -11.66
CA ARG A 34 9.51 -4.89 -11.24
C ARG A 34 8.69 -6.18 -11.27
N ARG A 35 8.95 -7.08 -12.21
CA ARG A 35 8.28 -8.39 -12.30
C ARG A 35 8.52 -9.30 -11.09
N VAL A 36 9.58 -9.07 -10.31
CA VAL A 36 10.00 -9.98 -9.23
C VAL A 36 9.90 -9.40 -7.82
N THR A 37 9.56 -8.11 -7.67
CA THR A 37 9.47 -7.45 -6.36
C THR A 37 8.54 -6.25 -6.43
N ASP A 38 7.97 -5.87 -5.28
CA ASP A 38 7.23 -4.62 -5.07
C ASP A 38 8.05 -3.56 -4.31
N ALA A 39 9.33 -3.81 -4.04
CA ALA A 39 10.19 -2.85 -3.35
C ALA A 39 10.34 -1.54 -4.16
N PRO A 40 10.50 -0.38 -3.50
CA PRO A 40 10.66 0.91 -4.18
C PRO A 40 11.80 0.90 -5.21
N ILE A 41 11.51 1.34 -6.43
CA ILE A 41 12.50 1.48 -7.52
C ILE A 41 12.76 2.96 -7.81
N ILE A 42 14.00 3.40 -7.61
CA ILE A 42 14.56 4.63 -8.17
C ILE A 42 15.04 4.31 -9.59
N GLY A 43 14.28 4.75 -10.60
CA GLY A 43 14.61 4.56 -12.01
C GLY A 43 15.46 5.69 -12.59
N ILE A 44 16.46 5.34 -13.40
CA ILE A 44 17.24 6.29 -14.21
C ILE A 44 17.46 5.79 -15.63
N ILE A 45 17.56 6.71 -16.58
CA ILE A 45 18.13 6.46 -17.91
C ILE A 45 19.40 7.28 -18.05
N LYS A 46 20.46 6.67 -18.60
CA LYS A 46 21.68 7.40 -18.98
C LYS A 46 21.78 7.51 -20.49
N ARG A 47 22.04 8.72 -20.96
CA ARG A 47 22.24 9.03 -22.38
C ARG A 47 23.51 9.84 -22.58
N ASP A 48 24.18 9.59 -23.69
CA ASP A 48 25.32 10.39 -24.14
C ASP A 48 24.82 11.37 -25.19
N LEU A 49 24.88 12.66 -24.85
CA LEU A 49 24.41 13.75 -25.70
C LEU A 49 25.60 14.41 -26.41
N PRO A 50 25.50 14.74 -27.71
CA PRO A 50 26.59 15.41 -28.42
C PRO A 50 26.85 16.84 -27.89
N ASP A 51 25.80 17.53 -27.45
CA ASP A 51 25.83 18.96 -27.11
C ASP A 51 25.61 19.25 -25.62
N SER A 52 25.66 18.23 -24.75
CA SER A 52 25.38 18.38 -23.32
C SER A 52 26.13 17.35 -22.48
N GLU A 53 26.64 17.79 -21.33
CA GLU A 53 27.24 16.92 -20.32
C GLU A 53 26.19 16.28 -19.39
N VAL A 54 24.92 16.68 -19.50
CA VAL A 54 23.82 16.07 -18.74
C VAL A 54 23.52 14.69 -19.31
N ARG A 55 23.57 13.69 -18.44
CA ARG A 55 23.39 12.28 -18.84
C ARG A 55 22.20 11.60 -18.20
N ILE A 56 21.77 12.05 -17.02
CA ILE A 56 20.76 11.36 -16.20
C ILE A 56 19.37 11.91 -16.54
N THR A 57 18.57 11.06 -17.18
CA THR A 57 17.15 11.30 -17.55
C THR A 57 16.94 12.69 -18.16
N PRO A 58 17.59 12.99 -19.31
CA PRO A 58 17.60 14.34 -19.87
C PRO A 58 16.29 14.76 -20.56
N TRP A 59 15.42 13.83 -20.94
CA TRP A 59 14.22 14.11 -21.75
C TRP A 59 12.90 13.73 -21.07
N LEU A 60 11.80 14.33 -21.54
CA LEU A 60 10.46 14.05 -21.02
C LEU A 60 10.01 12.62 -21.33
N GLU A 61 10.34 12.10 -22.51
CA GLU A 61 10.08 10.71 -22.87
C GLU A 61 10.83 9.70 -22.00
N ASP A 62 11.95 10.10 -21.39
CA ASP A 62 12.68 9.24 -20.45
C ASP A 62 11.89 9.09 -19.15
N VAL A 63 11.29 10.18 -18.67
CA VAL A 63 10.40 10.16 -17.50
C VAL A 63 9.21 9.23 -17.75
N ASP A 64 8.59 9.34 -18.92
CA ASP A 64 7.45 8.49 -19.30
C ASP A 64 7.83 7.03 -19.39
N ALA A 65 8.97 6.73 -20.03
CA ALA A 65 9.46 5.37 -20.18
C ALA A 65 9.81 4.76 -18.82
N LEU A 66 10.43 5.52 -17.91
CA LEU A 66 10.76 5.07 -16.56
C LEU A 66 9.51 4.75 -15.74
N CYS A 67 8.50 5.62 -15.78
CA CYS A 67 7.23 5.37 -15.11
C CYS A 67 6.54 4.13 -15.69
N ALA A 68 6.47 4.00 -17.02
CA ALA A 68 5.84 2.87 -17.69
C ALA A 68 6.55 1.54 -17.39
N ALA A 69 7.87 1.57 -17.19
CA ALA A 69 8.67 0.41 -16.80
C ALA A 69 8.41 -0.05 -15.35
N GLY A 70 7.85 0.81 -14.50
CA GLY A 70 7.53 0.51 -13.09
C GLY A 70 8.46 1.16 -12.07
N ALA A 71 9.13 2.26 -12.41
CA ALA A 71 9.85 3.08 -11.42
C ALA A 71 8.85 3.81 -10.49
N ASP A 72 9.17 3.87 -9.20
CA ASP A 72 8.38 4.58 -8.18
C ASP A 72 8.94 6.00 -7.92
N ILE A 73 10.26 6.14 -8.11
CA ILE A 73 11.01 7.38 -7.95
C ILE A 73 11.79 7.59 -9.25
N ILE A 74 11.72 8.77 -9.85
CA ILE A 74 12.43 9.08 -11.09
C ILE A 74 13.57 10.04 -10.76
N ALA A 75 14.80 9.58 -10.98
CA ALA A 75 16.00 10.39 -10.76
C ALA A 75 16.44 11.09 -12.04
N PHE A 76 16.76 12.38 -11.93
CA PHE A 76 17.25 13.21 -13.02
C PHE A 76 18.30 14.21 -12.54
N ASP A 77 19.16 14.63 -13.46
CA ASP A 77 20.22 15.62 -13.19
C ASP A 77 19.60 16.99 -12.91
N VAL A 78 20.01 17.67 -11.83
CA VAL A 78 19.52 19.02 -11.48
C VAL A 78 20.57 20.12 -11.67
N THR A 79 21.77 19.78 -12.14
CA THR A 79 22.86 20.75 -12.29
C THR A 79 22.53 21.84 -13.32
N CYS A 80 23.13 23.02 -13.15
CA CYS A 80 22.99 24.17 -14.06
C CYS A 80 23.73 24.02 -15.41
N ARG A 81 24.11 22.80 -15.82
CA ARG A 81 24.81 22.55 -17.09
C ARG A 81 23.84 22.65 -18.28
N PRO A 82 24.32 22.97 -19.50
CA PRO A 82 23.48 22.98 -20.70
C PRO A 82 22.73 21.65 -20.86
N ARG A 83 21.42 21.70 -21.09
CA ARG A 83 20.52 20.53 -21.07
C ARG A 83 19.39 20.69 -22.09
N PRO A 84 18.84 19.57 -22.62
CA PRO A 84 17.80 19.64 -23.66
C PRO A 84 16.41 20.01 -23.11
N VAL A 85 16.11 19.69 -21.85
CA VAL A 85 14.84 19.99 -21.17
C VAL A 85 15.15 20.61 -19.82
N SER A 86 14.39 21.63 -19.39
CA SER A 86 14.62 22.31 -18.11
C SER A 86 14.38 21.38 -16.90
N VAL A 87 14.93 21.75 -15.74
CA VAL A 87 14.70 21.03 -14.49
C VAL A 87 13.22 21.06 -14.13
N GLU A 88 12.60 22.22 -14.31
CA GLU A 88 11.20 22.49 -14.01
C GLU A 88 10.27 21.63 -14.87
N ASP A 89 10.53 21.53 -16.17
CA ASP A 89 9.72 20.71 -17.08
C ASP A 89 9.85 19.22 -16.76
N LEU A 90 11.06 18.74 -16.43
CA LEU A 90 11.27 17.36 -15.99
C LEU A 90 10.54 17.07 -14.68
N PHE A 91 10.64 17.98 -13.70
CA PHE A 91 9.95 17.81 -12.43
C PHE A 91 8.43 17.81 -12.61
N GLN A 92 7.88 18.76 -13.38
CA GLN A 92 6.45 18.79 -13.70
C GLN A 92 6.01 17.51 -14.40
N ARG A 93 6.83 16.95 -15.29
CA ARG A 93 6.53 15.69 -15.95
C ARG A 93 6.52 14.53 -14.97
N VAL A 94 7.50 14.44 -14.07
CA VAL A 94 7.53 13.41 -13.01
C VAL A 94 6.26 13.51 -12.15
N GLN A 95 5.88 14.71 -11.72
CA GLN A 95 4.64 14.91 -10.95
C GLN A 95 3.39 14.46 -11.72
N ALA A 96 3.33 14.72 -13.03
CA ALA A 96 2.21 14.30 -13.88
C ALA A 96 2.09 12.76 -13.99
N THR A 97 3.19 12.02 -13.80
CA THR A 97 3.15 10.54 -13.77
C THR A 97 2.67 9.95 -12.43
N GLY A 98 2.71 10.74 -11.35
CA GLY A 98 2.44 10.27 -9.99
C GLY A 98 3.62 9.60 -9.29
N CYS A 99 4.79 9.52 -9.95
CA CYS A 99 6.05 9.11 -9.32
C CYS A 99 6.63 10.21 -8.43
N LEU A 100 7.51 9.84 -7.50
CA LEU A 100 8.30 10.80 -6.73
C LEU A 100 9.53 11.26 -7.53
N ALA A 101 10.01 12.46 -7.26
CA ALA A 101 11.17 13.02 -7.93
C ALA A 101 12.44 12.93 -7.07
N MET A 102 13.55 12.56 -7.71
CA MET A 102 14.87 12.61 -7.09
C MET A 102 15.82 13.48 -7.94
N ALA A 103 16.32 14.56 -7.35
CA ALA A 103 17.29 15.44 -7.97
C ALA A 103 18.71 14.97 -7.68
N ASP A 104 19.44 14.52 -8.69
CA ASP A 104 20.86 14.28 -8.58
C ASP A 104 21.60 15.62 -8.63
N ALA A 105 22.20 16.01 -7.49
CA ALA A 105 22.89 17.26 -7.25
C ALA A 105 24.42 17.06 -7.20
N SER A 106 25.16 18.09 -7.64
CA SER A 106 26.62 18.11 -7.59
C SER A 106 27.19 18.96 -6.45
N ASN A 107 26.40 19.89 -5.91
CA ASN A 107 26.78 20.83 -4.87
C ASN A 107 25.55 21.27 -4.05
N ILE A 108 25.76 22.13 -3.06
CA ILE A 108 24.70 22.62 -2.17
C ILE A 108 23.66 23.49 -2.89
N GLU A 109 24.08 24.30 -3.87
CA GLU A 109 23.18 25.20 -4.61
C GLU A 109 22.18 24.40 -5.45
N ASP A 110 22.65 23.35 -6.12
CA ASP A 110 21.82 22.39 -6.87
C ASP A 110 20.74 21.78 -5.96
N GLY A 111 21.14 21.29 -4.78
CA GLY A 111 20.21 20.66 -3.85
C GLY A 111 19.23 21.65 -3.21
N LEU A 112 19.67 22.88 -2.92
CA LEU A 112 18.77 23.94 -2.44
C LEU A 112 17.80 24.41 -3.53
N LEU A 113 18.21 24.44 -4.80
CA LEU A 113 17.33 24.70 -5.94
C LEU A 113 16.23 23.63 -6.02
N ALA A 114 16.62 22.36 -6.02
CA ALA A 114 15.70 21.23 -6.02
C ALA A 114 14.73 21.27 -4.81
N HIS A 115 15.24 21.61 -3.62
CA HIS A 115 14.43 21.73 -2.42
C HIS A 115 13.39 22.85 -2.54
N ARG A 116 13.77 24.02 -3.09
CA ARG A 116 12.83 25.14 -3.35
C ARG A 116 11.75 24.79 -4.37
N LEU A 117 12.09 23.97 -5.38
CA LEU A 117 11.14 23.47 -6.36
C LEU A 117 10.17 22.44 -5.77
N GLY A 118 10.46 21.90 -4.58
CA GLY A 118 9.63 20.89 -3.91
C GLY A 118 9.92 19.45 -4.35
N ILE A 119 11.13 19.18 -4.86
CA ILE A 119 11.56 17.82 -5.22
C ILE A 119 11.72 16.96 -3.97
N ASP A 120 11.24 15.71 -4.02
CA ASP A 120 11.09 14.84 -2.85
C ASP A 120 12.43 14.42 -2.22
N PHE A 121 13.41 14.06 -3.05
CA PHE A 121 14.71 13.57 -2.62
C PHE A 121 15.87 14.27 -3.32
N ILE A 122 16.96 14.48 -2.59
CA ILE A 122 18.21 15.03 -3.15
C ILE A 122 19.29 13.96 -3.12
N GLY A 123 19.75 13.54 -4.29
CA GLY A 123 20.87 12.62 -4.46
C GLY A 123 22.21 13.33 -4.52
N THR A 124 23.23 12.86 -3.80
CA THR A 124 24.60 13.41 -3.92
C THR A 124 25.42 12.79 -5.05
N THR A 125 24.75 12.08 -5.96
CA THR A 125 25.33 11.23 -7.02
C THR A 125 26.35 11.95 -7.89
N LEU A 126 26.14 13.24 -8.17
CA LEU A 126 26.99 14.04 -9.06
C LEU A 126 28.08 14.80 -8.31
N SER A 127 28.12 14.75 -6.97
CA SER A 127 29.18 15.42 -6.20
C SER A 127 30.55 14.89 -6.64
N GLY A 128 31.45 15.81 -6.98
CA GLY A 128 32.80 15.49 -7.43
C GLY A 128 32.91 14.82 -8.82
N TYR A 129 31.79 14.55 -9.52
CA TYR A 129 31.81 14.13 -10.93
C TYR A 129 31.76 15.31 -11.91
N THR A 130 31.48 16.50 -11.40
CA THR A 130 31.54 17.77 -12.14
C THR A 130 32.88 18.50 -11.98
N GLN A 131 33.83 17.91 -11.23
CA GLN A 131 35.15 18.47 -10.94
C GLN A 131 36.26 17.50 -11.37
N THR A 132 37.43 18.03 -11.71
CA THR A 132 38.63 17.24 -12.05
C THR A 132 39.77 17.60 -11.08
N PRO A 133 40.39 16.64 -10.36
CA PRO A 133 40.14 15.20 -10.40
C PRO A 133 38.89 14.76 -9.63
N VAL A 134 38.31 13.63 -10.03
CA VAL A 134 37.17 13.01 -9.32
C VAL A 134 37.64 12.52 -7.94
N PRO A 135 37.02 12.96 -6.83
CA PRO A 135 37.37 12.50 -5.49
C PRO A 135 37.20 10.99 -5.32
N THR A 136 38.04 10.37 -4.47
CA THR A 136 37.95 8.95 -4.10
C THR A 136 36.92 8.70 -2.99
N GLU A 137 36.73 9.67 -2.10
CA GLU A 137 35.83 9.57 -0.95
C GLU A 137 34.43 10.15 -1.22
N PRO A 138 33.38 9.67 -0.52
CA PRO A 138 32.05 10.28 -0.57
C PRO A 138 32.04 11.68 0.06
N ASP A 139 31.10 12.51 -0.40
CA ASP A 139 30.93 13.89 0.08
C ASP A 139 29.97 13.96 1.26
N LEU A 140 30.48 13.62 2.45
CA LEU A 140 29.72 13.65 3.70
C LEU A 140 29.33 15.07 4.13
N GLU A 141 30.10 16.08 3.72
CA GLU A 141 29.82 17.48 4.07
C GLU A 141 28.61 17.97 3.27
N LEU A 142 28.50 17.65 1.98
CA LEU A 142 27.32 17.96 1.20
C LEU A 142 26.06 17.28 1.78
N VAL A 143 26.16 16.01 2.20
CA VAL A 143 25.06 15.31 2.87
C VAL A 143 24.61 16.08 4.11
N LYS A 144 25.56 16.50 4.95
CA LYS A 144 25.29 17.24 6.18
C LYS A 144 24.65 18.59 5.90
N GLN A 145 25.18 19.35 4.95
CA GLN A 145 24.66 20.68 4.60
C GLN A 145 23.23 20.59 4.05
N LEU A 146 22.95 19.63 3.17
CA LEU A 146 21.61 19.43 2.62
C LEU A 146 20.62 18.95 3.69
N SER A 147 21.05 18.04 4.56
CA SER A 147 20.22 17.56 5.68
C SER A 147 19.87 18.70 6.64
N GLN A 148 20.85 19.54 6.99
CA GLN A 148 20.64 20.73 7.83
C GLN A 148 19.74 21.78 7.16
N ALA A 149 19.72 21.83 5.83
CA ALA A 149 18.80 22.66 5.06
C ALA A 149 17.38 22.08 4.96
N GLY A 150 17.09 20.93 5.57
CA GLY A 150 15.77 20.29 5.56
C GLY A 150 15.52 19.34 4.39
N CYS A 151 16.54 19.04 3.58
CA CYS A 151 16.40 18.14 2.44
C CYS A 151 16.36 16.66 2.89
N LYS A 152 15.57 15.83 2.21
CA LYS A 152 15.64 14.37 2.35
C LYS A 152 16.77 13.85 1.45
N VAL A 153 17.95 13.71 2.04
CA VAL A 153 19.17 13.37 1.28
C VAL A 153 19.30 11.87 1.07
N ILE A 154 19.38 11.43 -0.19
CA ILE A 154 19.84 10.09 -0.55
C ILE A 154 21.35 10.20 -0.84
N ALA A 155 22.16 9.79 0.13
CA ALA A 155 23.60 9.84 0.02
C ALA A 155 24.09 8.80 -1.00
N GLU A 156 24.67 9.28 -2.09
CA GLU A 156 25.15 8.46 -3.19
C GLU A 156 26.51 8.95 -3.70
N GLY A 157 27.26 8.02 -4.30
CA GLY A 157 28.58 8.27 -4.86
C GLY A 157 29.68 7.86 -3.89
N ARG A 158 30.42 6.80 -4.23
CA ARG A 158 31.63 6.32 -3.53
C ARG A 158 31.43 5.76 -2.12
N TYR A 159 30.20 5.55 -1.69
CA TYR A 159 29.90 4.68 -0.55
C TYR A 159 30.19 3.22 -0.95
N ASN A 160 31.33 2.69 -0.54
CA ASN A 160 31.78 1.32 -0.88
C ASN A 160 32.14 0.46 0.33
N SER A 161 31.92 0.96 1.56
CA SER A 161 32.13 0.22 2.80
C SER A 161 30.99 0.46 3.79
N PRO A 162 30.72 -0.49 4.71
CA PRO A 162 29.73 -0.31 5.77
C PRO A 162 30.01 0.93 6.63
N ALA A 163 31.28 1.26 6.89
CA ALA A 163 31.67 2.42 7.69
C ALA A 163 31.28 3.75 7.01
N LEU A 164 31.49 3.87 5.70
CA LEU A 164 31.09 5.06 4.95
C LEU A 164 29.56 5.20 4.89
N ALA A 165 28.83 4.10 4.74
CA ALA A 165 27.37 4.12 4.78
C ALA A 165 26.85 4.58 6.16
N ALA A 166 27.42 4.06 7.24
CA ALA A 166 27.09 4.51 8.60
C ALA A 166 27.42 5.99 8.84
N ALA A 167 28.54 6.47 8.27
CA ALA A 167 28.94 7.88 8.35
C ALA A 167 27.94 8.80 7.63
N ALA A 168 27.43 8.41 6.46
CA ALA A 168 26.39 9.19 5.77
C ALA A 168 25.09 9.29 6.56
N ILE A 169 24.63 8.19 7.16
CA ILE A 169 23.46 8.21 8.05
C ILE A 169 23.70 9.15 9.24
N SER A 170 24.89 9.10 9.84
CA SER A 170 25.28 9.99 10.94
C SER A 170 25.41 11.46 10.52
N ALA A 171 25.74 11.72 9.25
CA ALA A 171 25.74 13.05 8.66
C ALA A 171 24.32 13.56 8.34
N GLY A 172 23.27 12.76 8.55
CA GLY A 172 21.88 13.16 8.33
C GLY A 172 21.31 12.72 6.99
N ALA A 173 21.96 11.78 6.29
CA ALA A 173 21.35 11.14 5.13
C ALA A 173 20.06 10.42 5.53
N TYR A 174 19.03 10.59 4.70
CA TYR A 174 17.78 9.84 4.79
C TYR A 174 18.02 8.37 4.42
N ALA A 175 18.86 8.13 3.42
CA ALA A 175 19.23 6.79 2.95
C ALA A 175 20.60 6.83 2.24
N VAL A 176 21.29 5.70 2.11
CA VAL A 176 22.59 5.62 1.41
C VAL A 176 22.58 4.64 0.24
N THR A 177 22.80 5.11 -0.99
CA THR A 177 22.94 4.24 -2.17
C THR A 177 24.38 3.72 -2.28
N VAL A 178 24.55 2.41 -2.16
CA VAL A 178 25.78 1.65 -2.35
C VAL A 178 25.63 0.88 -3.69
N GLY A 179 26.58 0.97 -4.61
CA GLY A 179 26.47 0.27 -5.91
C GLY A 179 27.68 -0.55 -6.29
N SER A 180 28.79 0.11 -6.66
CA SER A 180 29.98 -0.61 -7.13
C SER A 180 30.48 -1.69 -6.14
N ALA A 181 30.15 -1.58 -4.85
CA ALA A 181 30.56 -2.53 -3.81
C ALA A 181 29.71 -3.81 -3.68
N ILE A 182 28.62 -4.00 -4.44
CA ILE A 182 27.87 -5.28 -4.51
C ILE A 182 27.32 -5.61 -5.90
N THR A 183 27.06 -4.64 -6.78
CA THR A 183 26.53 -4.92 -8.13
C THR A 183 27.63 -5.06 -9.19
N ARG A 184 28.87 -4.69 -8.86
CA ARG A 184 30.02 -4.75 -9.76
C ARG A 184 31.09 -5.67 -9.21
N ILE A 185 30.80 -6.96 -9.21
CA ILE A 185 31.70 -8.01 -8.71
C ILE A 185 33.09 -7.89 -9.34
N GLU A 186 33.18 -7.46 -10.60
CA GLU A 186 34.45 -7.22 -11.28
C GLU A 186 35.23 -6.02 -10.71
N HIS A 187 34.56 -4.96 -10.26
CA HIS A 187 35.19 -3.82 -9.59
C HIS A 187 35.60 -4.17 -8.16
N ILE A 188 34.77 -4.91 -7.43
CA ILE A 188 35.12 -5.39 -6.10
C ILE A 188 36.38 -6.27 -6.20
N CYS A 189 36.39 -7.22 -7.13
CA CYS A 189 37.52 -8.09 -7.39
C CYS A 189 38.79 -7.27 -7.72
N SER A 190 38.67 -6.22 -8.55
CA SER A 190 39.82 -5.36 -8.87
C SER A 190 40.40 -4.66 -7.63
N TRP A 191 39.55 -4.20 -6.70
CA TRP A 191 40.03 -3.61 -5.43
C TRP A 191 40.87 -4.60 -4.62
N PHE A 192 40.45 -5.86 -4.55
CA PHE A 192 41.23 -6.92 -3.89
C PHE A 192 42.51 -7.24 -4.66
N CYS A 193 42.46 -7.36 -5.98
CA CYS A 193 43.64 -7.61 -6.81
C CYS A 193 44.68 -6.48 -6.69
N GLU A 194 44.24 -5.22 -6.76
CA GLU A 194 45.10 -4.04 -6.60
C GLU A 194 45.70 -4.01 -5.19
N ALA A 195 44.91 -4.23 -4.14
CA ALA A 195 45.42 -4.27 -2.77
C ALA A 195 46.46 -5.38 -2.57
N ILE A 196 46.27 -6.56 -3.17
CA ILE A 196 47.22 -7.68 -3.13
C ILE A 196 48.50 -7.32 -3.90
N GLN A 197 48.40 -6.69 -5.07
CA GLN A 197 49.56 -6.28 -5.87
C GLN A 197 50.43 -5.22 -5.17
N HIS A 198 49.80 -4.33 -4.40
CA HIS A 198 50.49 -3.27 -3.66
C HIS A 198 50.83 -3.67 -2.22
N ALA A 199 50.51 -4.90 -1.80
CA ALA A 199 50.87 -5.41 -0.48
C ALA A 199 52.41 -5.54 -0.39
N PRO A 200 53.06 -4.96 0.64
CA PRO A 200 54.50 -5.07 0.79
C PRO A 200 54.91 -6.54 0.90
N GLN A 201 55.72 -7.02 -0.05
CA GLN A 201 56.29 -8.37 0.01
C GLN A 201 57.47 -8.39 1.00
N GLU A 202 57.43 -9.27 2.00
CA GLU A 202 58.63 -9.65 2.73
C GLU A 202 59.65 -10.22 1.74
N THR A 203 60.86 -9.68 1.76
CA THR A 203 61.92 -10.00 0.81
C THR A 203 62.37 -11.46 0.98
N LYS A 204 61.89 -12.35 0.12
CA LYS A 204 62.60 -13.59 -0.23
C LYS A 204 63.13 -13.46 -1.66
N GLN A 205 64.45 -13.55 -1.77
CA GLN A 205 65.18 -13.57 -3.02
C GLN A 205 64.61 -14.62 -3.98
N GLN A 206 64.24 -14.22 -5.21
CA GLN A 206 64.85 -14.68 -6.46
C GLN A 206 64.10 -14.21 -7.72
N ASN A 207 64.87 -13.60 -8.63
CA ASN A 207 64.80 -13.59 -10.10
C ASN A 207 63.50 -14.04 -10.81
N SER A 208 62.87 -13.14 -11.57
CA SER A 208 63.08 -12.94 -13.03
C SER A 208 61.84 -12.35 -13.73
N ARG A 209 62.11 -11.71 -14.87
CA ARG A 209 61.29 -10.83 -15.73
C ARG A 209 60.00 -11.49 -16.26
N VAL A 210 58.97 -10.69 -16.59
CA VAL A 210 58.56 -10.33 -17.98
C VAL A 210 57.28 -9.47 -18.00
N THR A 211 57.31 -8.53 -18.95
CA THR A 211 56.48 -7.44 -19.49
C THR A 211 54.95 -7.48 -19.58
N ASP A 212 54.35 -6.31 -19.28
CA ASP A 212 53.44 -5.43 -20.07
C ASP A 212 52.39 -5.98 -21.05
N GLY A 213 51.20 -5.36 -21.02
CA GLY A 213 50.08 -5.59 -21.94
C GLY A 213 48.83 -4.75 -21.61
N THR A 214 48.71 -3.61 -22.29
CA THR A 214 47.70 -2.54 -22.21
C THR A 214 46.23 -2.92 -22.51
N THR A 215 45.34 -2.37 -21.69
CA THR A 215 44.06 -1.65 -21.94
C THR A 215 43.13 -2.04 -23.11
N ARG A 216 41.83 -2.25 -22.80
CA ARG A 216 40.72 -1.51 -23.44
C ARG A 216 39.41 -1.58 -22.63
N CYS A 217 38.98 -0.43 -22.14
CA CYS A 217 37.64 -0.19 -21.63
C CYS A 217 36.62 -0.10 -22.77
N ARG A 218 35.43 -0.68 -22.58
CA ARG A 218 34.18 -0.21 -23.18
C ARG A 218 33.13 -0.10 -22.07
N GLY A 219 32.31 0.95 -22.14
CA GLY A 219 31.39 1.36 -21.08
C GLY A 219 30.21 0.39 -20.88
N TYR A 220 29.75 0.28 -19.64
CA TYR A 220 28.60 -0.54 -19.25
C TYR A 220 27.79 0.14 -18.13
N SER A 221 26.46 0.02 -18.24
CA SER A 221 25.35 0.47 -17.40
C SER A 221 25.35 -0.16 -15.99
N LYS A 222 24.75 0.49 -14.97
CA LYS A 222 24.97 0.18 -13.53
C LYS A 222 23.70 0.17 -12.65
N LEU A 223 23.62 -0.78 -11.72
CA LEU A 223 22.60 -0.95 -10.65
C LEU A 223 23.15 -0.51 -9.26
N PHE A 224 22.36 0.08 -8.36
CA PHE A 224 22.77 0.52 -7.00
C PHE A 224 21.65 0.24 -5.94
N TRP A 225 21.92 0.06 -4.62
CA TRP A 225 20.90 -0.24 -3.55
C TRP A 225 21.10 0.59 -2.26
N LEU A 226 20.10 0.63 -1.37
CA LEU A 226 20.09 1.47 -0.16
C LEU A 226 20.18 0.71 1.19
N THR A 227 20.98 1.17 2.16
CA THR A 227 20.94 0.71 3.58
C THR A 227 20.45 1.82 4.53
N MET A 228 19.49 1.53 5.43
CA MET A 228 18.84 2.51 6.33
C MET A 228 18.82 2.07 7.81
N PRO A 229 18.84 3.00 8.79
CA PRO A 229 18.66 2.71 10.22
C PRO A 229 17.20 2.35 10.59
N PRO A 230 16.96 1.73 11.76
CA PRO A 230 15.66 1.12 12.13
C PRO A 230 14.48 2.09 12.20
N THR A 231 14.74 3.39 12.28
CA THR A 231 13.72 4.44 12.47
C THR A 231 12.98 4.83 11.20
N LEU A 232 13.20 4.13 10.08
CA LEU A 232 12.51 4.33 8.80
C LEU A 232 11.54 3.19 8.41
N SER A 233 11.57 2.06 9.13
CA SER A 233 10.43 1.12 9.17
C SER A 233 9.14 1.84 9.60
N ASP A 234 9.28 2.85 10.45
CA ASP A 234 8.17 3.61 11.01
C ASP A 234 7.73 4.80 10.14
N LEU A 235 8.59 5.30 9.24
CA LEU A 235 8.27 6.41 8.32
C LEU A 235 7.78 5.95 6.94
N LEU A 236 8.18 4.76 6.46
CA LEU A 236 7.61 4.12 5.27
C LEU A 236 6.25 3.42 5.54
N ARG A 237 5.78 3.41 6.79
CA ARG A 237 4.43 2.95 7.17
C ARG A 237 3.29 3.93 6.83
N MET A 238 3.55 5.03 6.11
CA MET A 238 2.54 6.08 5.87
C MET A 238 2.01 6.24 4.44
N ARG A 239 2.09 5.18 3.61
CA ARG A 239 0.87 4.76 2.92
C ARG A 239 0.45 3.45 3.55
N MET A 240 -0.47 3.50 4.51
CA MET A 240 -1.17 2.27 4.90
C MET A 240 -1.68 1.61 3.62
N LYS A 241 -1.45 0.30 3.48
CA LYS A 241 -2.01 -0.46 2.38
C LYS A 241 -3.53 -0.33 2.45
N LYS A 242 -4.12 0.51 1.61
CA LYS A 242 -5.56 0.74 1.57
C LYS A 242 -6.26 -0.54 1.12
N LEU A 243 -7.47 -0.76 1.61
CA LEU A 243 -8.33 -1.82 1.14
C LEU A 243 -8.74 -1.52 -0.31
N THR A 244 -8.52 -2.49 -1.20
CA THR A 244 -8.86 -2.37 -2.63
C THR A 244 -9.79 -3.49 -3.06
N GLY A 245 -10.65 -3.22 -4.04
CA GLY A 245 -11.61 -4.18 -4.56
C GLY A 245 -12.75 -4.46 -3.57
N LEU A 246 -13.32 -5.67 -3.64
CA LEU A 246 -14.47 -6.05 -2.83
C LEU A 246 -14.04 -6.66 -1.50
N ILE A 247 -14.61 -6.16 -0.42
CA ILE A 247 -14.44 -6.64 0.95
C ILE A 247 -15.83 -7.09 1.43
N ALA A 248 -16.06 -8.40 1.54
CA ALA A 248 -17.37 -8.88 1.97
C ALA A 248 -17.57 -8.61 3.47
N ALA A 249 -18.77 -8.20 3.88
CA ALA A 249 -19.17 -8.21 5.29
C ALA A 249 -19.90 -9.54 5.56
N PRO A 250 -19.22 -10.61 6.00
CA PRO A 250 -19.83 -11.92 6.04
C PRO A 250 -20.90 -12.08 7.11
N HIS A 251 -21.87 -12.95 6.84
CA HIS A 251 -22.86 -13.39 7.81
C HIS A 251 -22.21 -14.24 8.90
N THR A 252 -22.76 -14.19 10.12
CA THR A 252 -22.53 -15.25 11.12
C THR A 252 -23.58 -16.33 10.91
N PRO A 253 -23.20 -17.55 10.49
CA PRO A 253 -24.15 -18.64 10.32
C PRO A 253 -24.61 -19.16 11.69
N PHE A 254 -25.91 -19.43 11.82
CA PHE A 254 -26.49 -20.04 13.04
C PHE A 254 -27.16 -21.37 12.70
N ASP A 255 -27.11 -22.32 13.61
CA ASP A 255 -27.86 -23.58 13.48
C ASP A 255 -29.34 -23.42 13.87
N GLU A 256 -30.09 -24.53 13.86
CA GLU A 256 -31.52 -24.53 14.20
C GLU A 256 -31.81 -24.16 15.65
N GLN A 257 -30.85 -24.31 16.55
CA GLN A 257 -30.93 -23.92 17.95
C GLN A 257 -30.54 -22.46 18.16
N GLY A 258 -30.03 -21.80 17.11
CA GLY A 258 -29.59 -20.42 17.13
C GLY A 258 -28.15 -20.27 17.61
N GLU A 259 -27.38 -21.35 17.75
CA GLU A 259 -25.96 -21.34 18.12
C GLU A 259 -25.08 -21.09 16.89
N VAL A 260 -23.87 -20.55 17.10
CA VAL A 260 -22.95 -20.24 15.98
C VAL A 260 -22.50 -21.53 15.29
N ASN A 261 -22.70 -21.61 13.98
CA ASN A 261 -22.29 -22.75 13.16
C ASN A 261 -20.88 -22.54 12.57
N TYR A 262 -19.85 -22.82 13.39
CA TYR A 262 -18.45 -22.58 13.02
C TYR A 262 -17.96 -23.33 11.76
N PRO A 263 -18.36 -24.58 11.46
CA PRO A 263 -18.00 -25.23 10.21
C PRO A 263 -18.49 -24.49 8.96
N VAL A 264 -19.65 -23.82 9.03
CA VAL A 264 -20.17 -23.05 7.89
C VAL A 264 -19.35 -21.77 7.63
N ILE A 265 -18.67 -21.21 8.64
CA ILE A 265 -17.72 -20.11 8.44
C ILE A 265 -16.61 -20.53 7.46
N ASP A 266 -16.12 -21.77 7.52
CA ASP A 266 -15.09 -22.27 6.61
C ASP A 266 -15.58 -22.29 5.16
N GLN A 267 -16.81 -22.75 4.96
CA GLN A 267 -17.44 -22.81 3.63
C GLN A 267 -17.61 -21.40 3.05
N ILE A 268 -18.05 -20.44 3.87
CA ILE A 268 -18.15 -19.04 3.43
C ILE A 268 -16.77 -18.49 3.09
N ALA A 269 -15.75 -18.72 3.91
CA ALA A 269 -14.40 -18.22 3.62
C ALA A 269 -13.84 -18.79 2.31
N GLU A 270 -13.97 -20.10 2.09
CA GLU A 270 -13.55 -20.76 0.85
C GLU A 270 -14.30 -20.20 -0.36
N HIS A 271 -15.62 -20.05 -0.26
CA HIS A 271 -16.46 -19.44 -1.29
C HIS A 271 -15.99 -18.03 -1.66
N LEU A 272 -15.79 -17.15 -0.67
CA LEU A 272 -15.37 -15.76 -0.91
C LEU A 272 -13.99 -15.68 -1.57
N VAL A 273 -13.05 -16.55 -1.18
CA VAL A 273 -11.74 -16.65 -1.84
C VAL A 273 -11.89 -17.03 -3.30
N ASN A 274 -12.73 -18.03 -3.59
CA ASN A 274 -12.98 -18.51 -4.96
C ASN A 274 -13.66 -17.43 -5.83
N ASP A 275 -14.55 -16.62 -5.25
CA ASP A 275 -15.21 -15.50 -5.91
C ASP A 275 -14.32 -14.26 -6.10
N GLY A 276 -13.05 -14.31 -5.66
CA GLY A 276 -12.07 -13.24 -5.87
C GLY A 276 -12.16 -12.06 -4.89
N VAL A 277 -12.95 -12.20 -3.82
CA VAL A 277 -13.05 -11.23 -2.73
C VAL A 277 -11.67 -11.01 -2.08
N LYS A 278 -11.34 -9.77 -1.74
CA LYS A 278 -10.00 -9.39 -1.25
C LYS A 278 -9.88 -9.32 0.26
N GLY A 279 -11.01 -9.25 0.97
CA GLY A 279 -11.03 -9.22 2.42
C GLY A 279 -12.42 -9.43 2.99
N VAL A 280 -12.47 -9.54 4.31
CA VAL A 280 -13.71 -9.69 5.07
C VAL A 280 -13.79 -8.73 6.24
N TYR A 281 -14.98 -8.17 6.44
CA TYR A 281 -15.32 -7.28 7.56
C TYR A 281 -16.24 -8.02 8.53
N VAL A 282 -15.62 -8.76 9.46
CA VAL A 282 -16.24 -9.79 10.30
C VAL A 282 -16.91 -9.16 11.53
N CYS A 283 -18.00 -9.79 12.00
CA CYS A 283 -18.82 -9.35 13.13
C CYS A 283 -19.40 -7.94 12.96
N GLY A 284 -19.46 -7.38 11.74
CA GLY A 284 -20.18 -6.14 11.46
C GLY A 284 -21.70 -6.30 11.54
N THR A 285 -22.44 -5.33 11.00
CA THR A 285 -23.91 -5.35 10.98
C THR A 285 -24.47 -6.59 10.27
N THR A 286 -23.97 -6.92 9.07
CA THR A 286 -24.36 -8.13 8.31
C THR A 286 -24.00 -9.42 9.05
N GLY A 287 -22.87 -9.41 9.75
CA GLY A 287 -22.42 -10.53 10.58
C GLY A 287 -23.18 -10.65 11.90
N GLU A 288 -24.18 -9.81 12.18
CA GLU A 288 -24.96 -9.82 13.41
C GLU A 288 -24.08 -9.81 14.68
N GLY A 289 -22.92 -9.14 14.64
CA GLY A 289 -21.97 -9.19 15.75
C GLY A 289 -22.56 -8.67 17.06
N ILE A 290 -23.47 -7.69 17.00
CA ILE A 290 -24.19 -7.17 18.18
C ILE A 290 -25.26 -8.13 18.74
N HIS A 291 -25.62 -9.21 18.01
CA HIS A 291 -26.49 -10.29 18.50
C HIS A 291 -25.69 -11.48 19.05
N CYS A 292 -24.35 -11.40 19.01
CA CYS A 292 -23.46 -12.41 19.54
C CYS A 292 -22.90 -11.94 20.89
N SER A 293 -22.74 -12.87 21.82
CA SER A 293 -22.00 -12.63 23.06
C SER A 293 -20.52 -12.33 22.77
N VAL A 294 -19.82 -11.76 23.75
CA VAL A 294 -18.38 -11.51 23.66
C VAL A 294 -17.61 -12.80 23.33
N GLU A 295 -17.92 -13.90 24.02
CA GLU A 295 -17.23 -15.18 23.82
C GLU A 295 -17.50 -15.80 22.44
N GLU A 296 -18.71 -15.67 21.91
CA GLU A 296 -19.01 -16.08 20.54
C GLU A 296 -18.23 -15.26 19.52
N ARG A 297 -18.15 -13.93 19.69
CA ARG A 297 -17.40 -13.06 18.77
C ARG A 297 -15.91 -13.38 18.76
N LYS A 298 -15.31 -13.71 19.92
CA LYS A 298 -13.92 -14.18 20.00
C LYS A 298 -13.71 -15.46 19.20
N LYS A 299 -14.58 -16.46 19.38
CA LYS A 299 -14.51 -17.73 18.64
C LYS A 299 -14.78 -17.57 17.15
N ILE A 300 -15.71 -16.69 16.76
CA ILE A 300 -15.98 -16.34 15.37
C ILE A 300 -14.71 -15.74 14.75
N ALA A 301 -14.07 -14.78 15.42
CA ALA A 301 -12.83 -14.16 14.97
C ALA A 301 -11.70 -15.18 14.77
N GLU A 302 -11.46 -16.04 15.76
CA GLU A 302 -10.47 -17.13 15.68
C GLU A 302 -10.75 -18.06 14.49
N ARG A 303 -12.03 -18.39 14.26
CA ARG A 303 -12.45 -19.25 13.17
C ARG A 303 -12.19 -18.62 11.81
N TRP A 304 -12.51 -17.34 11.64
CA TRP A 304 -12.24 -16.59 10.40
C TRP A 304 -10.75 -16.51 10.09
N VAL A 305 -9.90 -16.25 11.10
CA VAL A 305 -8.44 -16.23 10.91
C VAL A 305 -7.93 -17.58 10.41
N LYS A 306 -8.41 -18.67 11.02
CA LYS A 306 -8.05 -20.03 10.60
C LYS A 306 -8.56 -20.36 9.19
N ALA A 307 -9.80 -19.99 8.87
CA ALA A 307 -10.44 -20.30 7.60
C ALA A 307 -9.86 -19.49 6.43
N ALA A 308 -9.47 -18.24 6.67
CA ALA A 308 -8.94 -17.36 5.62
C ALA A 308 -7.53 -17.72 5.16
N GLN A 309 -6.72 -18.37 6.01
CA GLN A 309 -5.35 -18.83 5.69
C GLN A 309 -4.47 -17.75 5.01
N GLY A 310 -4.62 -16.48 5.43
CA GLY A 310 -3.89 -15.34 4.86
C GLY A 310 -4.31 -14.91 3.45
N LYS A 311 -5.35 -15.53 2.85
CA LYS A 311 -5.84 -15.20 1.50
C LYS A 311 -6.80 -14.01 1.47
N LEU A 312 -7.36 -13.64 2.61
CA LEU A 312 -8.27 -12.51 2.79
C LEU A 312 -7.67 -11.53 3.80
N SER A 313 -7.80 -10.23 3.54
CA SER A 313 -7.55 -9.20 4.55
C SER A 313 -8.68 -9.19 5.58
N LEU A 314 -8.38 -9.39 6.87
CA LEU A 314 -9.39 -9.49 7.92
C LEU A 314 -9.50 -8.18 8.70
N THR A 315 -10.68 -7.58 8.69
CA THR A 315 -11.05 -6.49 9.61
C THR A 315 -12.11 -6.99 10.59
N LEU A 316 -11.81 -6.96 11.88
CA LEU A 316 -12.74 -7.40 12.93
C LEU A 316 -13.49 -6.21 13.53
N HIS A 317 -14.81 -6.22 13.44
CA HIS A 317 -15.63 -5.27 14.17
C HIS A 317 -15.73 -5.64 15.65
N THR A 318 -15.16 -4.81 16.52
CA THR A 318 -15.10 -5.01 17.99
C THR A 318 -16.03 -4.06 18.75
N GLY A 319 -16.78 -3.20 18.05
CA GLY A 319 -17.75 -2.29 18.68
C GLY A 319 -18.81 -3.03 19.51
N ALA A 320 -19.18 -2.43 20.64
CA ALA A 320 -20.26 -2.87 21.53
C ALA A 320 -20.82 -1.65 22.27
N LEU A 321 -22.03 -1.78 22.85
CA LEU A 321 -22.61 -0.72 23.68
C LEU A 321 -21.84 -0.53 24.99
N SER A 322 -21.42 -1.64 25.61
CA SER A 322 -20.48 -1.63 26.73
C SER A 322 -19.08 -1.35 26.22
N ILE A 323 -18.45 -0.28 26.72
CA ILE A 323 -17.05 0.02 26.39
C ILE A 323 -16.09 -1.05 26.89
N LYS A 324 -16.41 -1.73 28.00
CA LYS A 324 -15.59 -2.82 28.54
C LYS A 324 -15.56 -3.99 27.56
N ASP A 325 -16.70 -4.33 26.97
CA ASP A 325 -16.82 -5.42 26.01
C ASP A 325 -16.07 -5.08 24.72
N ALA A 326 -16.20 -3.83 24.24
CA ALA A 326 -15.49 -3.38 23.05
C ALA A 326 -13.95 -3.42 23.24
N ILE A 327 -13.47 -3.02 24.42
CA ILE A 327 -12.05 -3.11 24.78
C ILE A 327 -11.61 -4.58 24.91
N ASP A 328 -12.39 -5.44 25.55
CA ASP A 328 -12.07 -6.87 25.71
C ASP A 328 -11.96 -7.58 24.36
N LEU A 329 -12.91 -7.33 23.46
CA LEU A 329 -12.89 -7.84 22.09
C LEU A 329 -11.68 -7.32 21.30
N SER A 330 -11.33 -6.04 21.49
CA SER A 330 -10.16 -5.45 20.82
C SER A 330 -8.85 -6.03 21.34
N ARG A 331 -8.73 -6.27 22.65
CA ARG A 331 -7.56 -6.96 23.24
C ARG A 331 -7.43 -8.39 22.74
N HIS A 332 -8.54 -9.10 22.55
CA HIS A 332 -8.50 -10.41 21.92
C HIS A 332 -8.06 -10.32 20.46
N ALA A 333 -8.64 -9.40 19.68
CA ALA A 333 -8.29 -9.17 18.28
C ALA A 333 -6.81 -8.79 18.07
N GLU A 334 -6.19 -8.09 19.03
CA GLU A 334 -4.75 -7.79 19.03
C GLU A 334 -3.88 -9.05 18.94
N THR A 335 -4.32 -10.15 19.56
CA THR A 335 -3.58 -11.43 19.58
C THR A 335 -3.68 -12.22 18.28
N LEU A 336 -4.56 -11.81 17.37
CA LEU A 336 -4.84 -12.52 16.12
C LEU A 336 -4.07 -11.93 14.94
N ASP A 337 -3.82 -12.75 13.93
CA ASP A 337 -3.24 -12.32 12.65
C ASP A 337 -4.34 -11.72 11.75
N ILE A 338 -4.61 -10.44 11.97
CA ILE A 338 -5.63 -9.66 11.26
C ILE A 338 -5.04 -8.34 10.77
N PHE A 339 -5.71 -7.74 9.79
CA PHE A 339 -5.31 -6.45 9.22
C PHE A 339 -5.70 -5.27 10.13
N ALA A 340 -6.95 -5.26 10.62
CA ALA A 340 -7.46 -4.15 11.41
C ALA A 340 -8.58 -4.54 12.38
N THR A 341 -8.78 -3.71 13.40
CA THR A 341 -10.00 -3.66 14.21
C THR A 341 -10.89 -2.51 13.75
N SER A 342 -12.15 -2.52 14.18
CA SER A 342 -13.07 -1.44 13.85
C SER A 342 -14.23 -1.30 14.83
N ALA A 343 -14.73 -0.08 15.02
CA ALA A 343 -15.90 0.21 15.85
C ALA A 343 -16.90 1.12 15.11
N ILE A 344 -18.19 0.84 15.32
CA ILE A 344 -19.33 1.62 14.83
C ILE A 344 -19.71 2.63 15.90
N GLY A 345 -20.32 3.74 15.52
CA GLY A 345 -20.85 4.70 16.48
C GLY A 345 -21.85 4.05 17.46
N PRO A 346 -21.76 4.31 18.78
CA PRO A 346 -22.69 3.73 19.74
C PRO A 346 -24.09 4.32 19.53
N CYS A 347 -25.08 3.44 19.36
CA CYS A 347 -26.38 3.82 18.81
C CYS A 347 -27.43 4.27 19.84
N PHE A 348 -27.24 3.96 21.13
CA PHE A 348 -28.15 4.37 22.19
C PHE A 348 -27.80 5.77 22.71
N PHE A 349 -26.74 5.88 23.51
CA PHE A 349 -26.12 7.15 23.87
C PHE A 349 -25.09 7.53 22.82
N LYS A 350 -25.51 8.42 21.92
CA LYS A 350 -24.73 8.85 20.77
C LYS A 350 -23.71 9.92 21.20
N PRO A 351 -22.45 9.89 20.73
CA PRO A 351 -21.51 10.98 20.98
C PRO A 351 -22.08 12.29 20.46
N GLY A 352 -22.08 13.34 21.29
CA GLY A 352 -22.73 14.61 20.97
C GLY A 352 -21.89 15.50 20.04
N ASN A 353 -20.59 15.25 19.96
CA ASN A 353 -19.64 16.00 19.14
C ASN A 353 -18.46 15.12 18.69
N ILE A 354 -17.61 15.67 17.83
CA ILE A 354 -16.44 14.97 17.27
C ILE A 354 -15.43 14.56 18.34
N ASP A 355 -15.18 15.40 19.35
CA ASP A 355 -14.19 15.11 20.37
C ASP A 355 -14.63 13.94 21.27
N ASP A 356 -15.92 13.83 21.58
CA ASP A 356 -16.50 12.68 22.29
C ASP A 356 -16.38 11.38 21.46
N LEU A 357 -16.66 11.47 20.15
CA LEU A 357 -16.52 10.32 19.25
C LEU A 357 -15.05 9.86 19.16
N ILE A 358 -14.11 10.81 19.10
CA ILE A 358 -12.68 10.50 19.10
C ILE A 358 -12.27 9.85 20.42
N ALA A 359 -12.73 10.34 21.57
CA ALA A 359 -12.42 9.74 22.87
C ALA A 359 -12.91 8.27 22.93
N TYR A 360 -14.12 8.00 22.43
CA TYR A 360 -14.64 6.63 22.29
C TYR A 360 -13.76 5.76 21.39
N CYS A 361 -13.43 6.24 20.20
CA CYS A 361 -12.59 5.50 19.24
C CYS A 361 -11.18 5.26 19.78
N GLN A 362 -10.57 6.27 20.42
CA GLN A 362 -9.23 6.20 20.99
C GLN A 362 -9.14 5.12 22.08
N ALA A 363 -10.14 5.02 22.96
CA ALA A 363 -10.17 4.01 24.01
C ALA A 363 -10.20 2.58 23.46
N ILE A 364 -10.92 2.36 22.34
CA ILE A 364 -11.01 1.05 21.68
C ILE A 364 -9.73 0.77 20.88
N ALA A 365 -9.27 1.73 20.08
CA ALA A 365 -8.09 1.58 19.22
C ALA A 365 -6.81 1.30 20.03
N ALA A 366 -6.66 1.92 21.21
CA ALA A 366 -5.53 1.71 22.10
C ALA A 366 -5.47 0.30 22.72
N ALA A 367 -6.57 -0.47 22.66
CA ALA A 367 -6.62 -1.85 23.13
C ALA A 367 -6.05 -2.86 22.11
N ALA A 368 -5.84 -2.43 20.86
CA ALA A 368 -5.21 -3.20 19.78
C ALA A 368 -4.19 -2.37 18.99
N PRO A 369 -3.10 -1.90 19.64
CA PRO A 369 -2.21 -0.89 19.07
C PRO A 369 -1.36 -1.42 17.90
N SER A 370 -1.16 -2.74 17.75
CA SER A 370 -0.41 -3.27 16.60
C SER A 370 -1.26 -3.38 15.33
N LYS A 371 -2.59 -3.25 15.45
CA LYS A 371 -3.52 -3.35 14.32
C LYS A 371 -3.98 -1.97 13.86
N GLY A 372 -4.33 -1.86 12.57
CA GLY A 372 -5.06 -0.70 12.07
C GLY A 372 -6.42 -0.55 12.77
N PHE A 373 -6.96 0.66 12.82
CA PHE A 373 -8.28 0.94 13.37
C PHE A 373 -9.15 1.70 12.38
N TYR A 374 -10.33 1.17 12.04
CA TYR A 374 -11.33 1.89 11.25
C TYR A 374 -12.48 2.36 12.13
N TYR A 375 -12.89 3.61 11.98
CA TYR A 375 -14.24 3.99 12.39
C TYR A 375 -15.24 3.50 11.33
N TYR A 376 -16.34 2.87 11.76
CA TYR A 376 -17.44 2.52 10.89
C TYR A 376 -18.50 3.61 10.99
N HIS A 377 -18.49 4.52 10.01
CA HIS A 377 -19.55 5.50 9.81
C HIS A 377 -20.78 4.82 9.21
N SER A 378 -21.91 4.83 9.91
CA SER A 378 -23.15 4.18 9.49
C SER A 378 -24.35 5.01 9.89
N GLY A 379 -25.24 5.30 8.95
CA GLY A 379 -26.53 5.94 9.24
C GLY A 379 -27.37 5.17 10.27
N MET A 380 -27.24 3.84 10.32
CA MET A 380 -27.94 2.99 11.31
C MET A 380 -27.52 3.26 12.76
N SER A 381 -26.34 3.84 13.00
CA SER A 381 -25.92 4.24 14.34
C SER A 381 -26.69 5.47 14.85
N GLY A 382 -27.20 6.29 13.92
CA GLY A 382 -27.74 7.62 14.20
C GLY A 382 -26.70 8.65 14.65
N VAL A 383 -25.40 8.32 14.64
CA VAL A 383 -24.30 9.25 14.94
C VAL A 383 -23.99 10.06 13.68
N ASN A 384 -24.62 11.22 13.57
CA ASN A 384 -24.55 12.11 12.41
C ASN A 384 -23.59 13.27 12.70
N LEU A 385 -22.28 12.99 12.63
CA LEU A 385 -21.21 13.96 12.84
C LEU A 385 -20.37 14.09 11.55
N ASP A 386 -19.69 15.22 11.37
CA ASP A 386 -18.85 15.47 10.18
C ASP A 386 -17.60 14.58 10.15
N MET A 387 -17.57 13.65 9.21
CA MET A 387 -16.51 12.64 9.14
C MET A 387 -15.17 13.20 8.61
N GLU A 388 -15.18 14.31 7.88
CA GLU A 388 -13.95 15.01 7.51
C GLU A 388 -13.28 15.58 8.78
N GLN A 389 -14.06 16.25 9.62
CA GLN A 389 -13.58 16.81 10.88
C GLN A 389 -13.15 15.74 11.87
N PHE A 390 -13.82 14.58 11.87
CA PHE A 390 -13.35 13.42 12.62
C PHE A 390 -11.93 13.03 12.20
N LEU A 391 -11.68 12.80 10.90
CA LEU A 391 -10.36 12.40 10.41
C LEU A 391 -9.27 13.42 10.75
N ILE A 392 -9.52 14.71 10.50
CA ILE A 392 -8.59 15.81 10.79
C ILE A 392 -8.20 15.83 12.27
N LYS A 393 -9.18 15.74 13.18
CA LYS A 393 -8.94 15.82 14.62
C LYS A 393 -8.41 14.51 15.22
N ALA A 394 -8.80 13.36 14.66
CA ALA A 394 -8.41 12.04 15.15
C ALA A 394 -6.97 11.69 14.79
N GLU A 395 -6.43 12.27 13.70
CA GLU A 395 -5.07 11.99 13.19
C GLU A 395 -3.99 12.06 14.27
N SER A 396 -4.01 13.08 15.13
CA SER A 396 -3.02 13.26 16.20
C SER A 396 -3.37 12.55 17.50
N LYS A 397 -4.59 12.01 17.63
CA LYS A 397 -5.13 11.42 18.86
C LYS A 397 -5.19 9.89 18.82
N ILE A 398 -5.27 9.29 17.63
CA ILE A 398 -5.38 7.84 17.43
C ILE A 398 -4.22 7.40 16.53
N PRO A 399 -3.06 6.99 17.09
CA PRO A 399 -1.85 6.71 16.32
C PRO A 399 -2.00 5.59 15.28
N ASN A 400 -2.87 4.60 15.54
CA ASN A 400 -3.15 3.47 14.66
C ASN A 400 -4.43 3.66 13.81
N LEU A 401 -4.93 4.89 13.65
CA LEU A 401 -6.11 5.17 12.82
C LEU A 401 -5.85 4.87 11.35
N SER A 402 -6.62 3.95 10.80
CA SER A 402 -6.59 3.57 9.39
C SER A 402 -7.50 4.39 8.49
N GLY A 403 -8.67 4.77 9.00
CA GLY A 403 -9.62 5.60 8.28
C GLY A 403 -11.06 5.26 8.63
N ILE A 404 -11.96 5.31 7.65
CA ILE A 404 -13.40 5.17 7.85
C ILE A 404 -14.02 4.19 6.86
N LYS A 405 -14.72 3.16 7.34
CA LYS A 405 -15.71 2.45 6.50
C LYS A 405 -16.91 3.36 6.30
N PHE A 406 -17.11 3.85 5.10
CA PHE A 406 -18.07 4.92 4.80
C PHE A 406 -19.40 4.36 4.28
N ASN A 407 -20.31 4.00 5.19
CA ASN A 407 -21.65 3.48 4.86
C ASN A 407 -22.69 4.60 4.90
N ASN A 408 -22.58 5.53 3.95
CA ASN A 408 -23.51 6.64 3.77
C ASN A 408 -23.53 7.03 2.28
N ALA A 409 -24.69 7.47 1.78
CA ALA A 409 -24.88 7.87 0.39
C ALA A 409 -24.43 9.31 0.09
N ASP A 410 -24.03 10.08 1.11
CA ASP A 410 -23.45 11.42 0.93
C ASP A 410 -22.06 11.33 0.28
N LEU A 411 -22.06 11.36 -1.07
CA LEU A 411 -20.82 11.37 -1.85
C LEU A 411 -20.01 12.65 -1.68
N TYR A 412 -20.63 13.76 -1.26
CA TYR A 412 -19.91 15.00 -0.99
C TYR A 412 -19.03 14.86 0.26
N GLU A 413 -19.58 14.34 1.38
CA GLU A 413 -18.78 14.02 2.56
C GLU A 413 -17.73 12.94 2.28
N PHE A 414 -18.09 11.90 1.51
CA PHE A 414 -17.14 10.86 1.09
C PHE A 414 -15.92 11.47 0.35
N GLN A 415 -16.17 12.37 -0.60
CA GLN A 415 -15.13 13.07 -1.36
C GLN A 415 -14.24 13.96 -0.48
N ARG A 416 -14.81 14.64 0.51
CA ARG A 416 -14.04 15.41 1.50
C ARG A 416 -13.14 14.49 2.32
N CYS A 417 -13.69 13.38 2.84
CA CYS A 417 -12.94 12.38 3.60
C CYS A 417 -11.76 11.79 2.80
N LEU A 418 -11.96 11.49 1.51
CA LEU A 418 -10.91 10.97 0.62
C LEU A 418 -9.70 11.91 0.47
N ARG A 419 -9.88 13.22 0.73
CA ARG A 419 -8.87 14.27 0.50
C ARG A 419 -8.15 14.72 1.77
N VAL A 420 -8.63 14.32 2.95
CA VAL A 420 -8.02 14.69 4.23
C VAL A 420 -6.55 14.29 4.25
N SER A 421 -5.70 15.24 4.68
CA SER A 421 -4.25 15.06 4.83
C SER A 421 -3.58 14.51 3.56
N GLY A 422 -3.98 15.02 2.39
CA GLY A 422 -3.43 14.60 1.09
C GLY A 422 -3.82 13.18 0.69
N GLY A 423 -4.96 12.68 1.20
CA GLY A 423 -5.42 11.31 0.94
C GLY A 423 -4.72 10.26 1.80
N LYS A 424 -4.26 10.61 3.00
CA LYS A 424 -3.58 9.71 3.95
C LYS A 424 -4.46 8.52 4.36
N PHE A 425 -5.75 8.74 4.61
CA PHE A 425 -6.64 7.75 5.19
C PHE A 425 -7.28 6.82 4.16
N ASP A 426 -7.65 5.62 4.61
CA ASP A 426 -8.38 4.64 3.81
C ASP A 426 -9.89 4.76 4.04
N ILE A 427 -10.66 4.95 2.96
CA ILE A 427 -12.10 5.24 3.01
C ILE A 427 -12.85 4.23 2.13
N PRO A 428 -12.92 2.93 2.51
CA PRO A 428 -13.69 1.96 1.75
C PRO A 428 -15.18 2.34 1.75
N PHE A 429 -15.78 2.34 0.56
CA PHE A 429 -17.18 2.74 0.34
C PHE A 429 -18.15 1.63 0.76
N GLY A 430 -19.26 2.00 1.40
CA GLY A 430 -20.12 1.04 2.10
C GLY A 430 -21.51 0.81 1.54
N VAL A 431 -21.88 1.45 0.41
CA VAL A 431 -23.22 1.39 -0.17
C VAL A 431 -23.18 0.67 -1.52
N ASP A 432 -23.45 -0.64 -1.50
CA ASP A 432 -23.30 -1.56 -2.63
C ASP A 432 -24.06 -1.06 -3.88
N GLU A 433 -25.30 -0.61 -3.72
CA GLU A 433 -26.16 -0.10 -4.79
C GLU A 433 -25.75 1.27 -5.35
N HIS A 434 -24.73 1.91 -4.76
CA HIS A 434 -24.12 3.16 -5.24
C HIS A 434 -22.68 2.95 -5.74
N LEU A 435 -22.22 1.70 -5.88
CA LEU A 435 -20.81 1.40 -6.17
C LEU A 435 -20.24 2.20 -7.36
N PRO A 436 -20.87 2.27 -8.56
CA PRO A 436 -20.31 3.04 -9.67
C PRO A 436 -20.19 4.54 -9.37
N GLY A 437 -21.12 5.11 -8.59
CA GLY A 437 -21.04 6.49 -8.13
C GLY A 437 -19.85 6.71 -7.20
N GLY A 438 -19.62 5.78 -6.27
CA GLY A 438 -18.43 5.77 -5.41
C GLY A 438 -17.13 5.66 -6.21
N LEU A 439 -17.07 4.76 -7.20
CA LEU A 439 -15.91 4.59 -8.08
C LEU A 439 -15.61 5.89 -8.85
N ALA A 440 -16.65 6.54 -9.42
CA ALA A 440 -16.53 7.79 -10.16
C ALA A 440 -15.93 8.95 -9.35
N VAL A 441 -16.07 8.91 -8.02
CA VAL A 441 -15.55 9.95 -7.14
C VAL A 441 -14.29 9.54 -6.35
N GLY A 442 -13.72 8.37 -6.63
CA GLY A 442 -12.41 7.94 -6.14
C GLY A 442 -12.40 6.76 -5.16
N ALA A 443 -13.50 6.02 -5.01
CA ALA A 443 -13.48 4.76 -4.26
C ALA A 443 -12.58 3.73 -4.96
N ILE A 444 -11.66 3.13 -4.21
CA ILE A 444 -10.78 2.04 -4.69
C ILE A 444 -11.09 0.69 -4.03
N GLY A 445 -11.89 0.70 -2.96
CA GLY A 445 -12.36 -0.45 -2.23
C GLY A 445 -13.78 -0.24 -1.72
N ALA A 446 -14.53 -1.34 -1.62
CA ALA A 446 -15.91 -1.31 -1.14
C ALA A 446 -16.17 -2.44 -0.14
N VAL A 447 -16.87 -2.13 0.95
CA VAL A 447 -17.20 -3.10 2.01
C VAL A 447 -18.71 -3.25 2.13
N GLY A 448 -19.22 -4.42 1.77
CA GLY A 448 -20.63 -4.61 1.46
C GLY A 448 -21.15 -6.01 1.75
N SER A 449 -22.47 -6.12 1.86
CA SER A 449 -23.14 -7.38 2.21
C SER A 449 -23.42 -8.25 0.99
N THR A 450 -23.72 -7.62 -0.15
CA THR A 450 -24.08 -8.33 -1.40
C THR A 450 -22.89 -9.06 -2.01
N TYR A 451 -21.66 -8.66 -1.68
CA TYR A 451 -20.44 -9.34 -2.10
C TYR A 451 -20.31 -10.76 -1.52
N ASN A 452 -21.14 -11.14 -0.54
CA ASN A 452 -21.20 -12.51 -0.05
C ASN A 452 -21.67 -13.52 -1.10
N TYR A 453 -22.51 -13.08 -2.03
CA TYR A 453 -23.20 -13.97 -2.97
C TYR A 453 -23.28 -13.42 -4.40
N ALA A 454 -22.83 -12.18 -4.64
CA ALA A 454 -22.81 -11.56 -5.95
C ALA A 454 -21.46 -10.89 -6.29
N ALA A 455 -20.35 -11.28 -5.64
CA ALA A 455 -19.03 -10.72 -5.91
C ALA A 455 -18.63 -10.76 -7.41
N PRO A 456 -18.86 -11.84 -8.18
CA PRO A 456 -18.55 -11.86 -9.62
C PRO A 456 -19.27 -10.77 -10.42
N LEU A 457 -20.54 -10.47 -10.09
CA LEU A 457 -21.31 -9.39 -10.72
C LEU A 457 -20.67 -8.02 -10.43
N PHE A 458 -20.31 -7.76 -9.17
CA PHE A 458 -19.67 -6.49 -8.80
C PHE A 458 -18.25 -6.36 -9.36
N HIS A 459 -17.49 -7.45 -9.45
CA HIS A 459 -16.19 -7.46 -10.14
C HIS A 459 -16.35 -7.10 -11.62
N LYS A 460 -17.38 -7.62 -12.29
CA LYS A 460 -17.70 -7.26 -13.67
C LYS A 460 -18.06 -5.77 -13.79
N ILE A 461 -18.90 -5.25 -12.89
CA ILE A 461 -19.26 -3.82 -12.86
C ILE A 461 -18.01 -2.93 -12.69
N ILE A 462 -17.09 -3.29 -11.79
CA ILE A 462 -15.83 -2.57 -11.61
C ILE A 462 -14.98 -2.62 -12.90
N ALA A 463 -14.88 -3.79 -13.54
CA ALA A 463 -14.13 -3.94 -14.78
C ALA A 463 -14.73 -3.10 -15.93
N ASP A 464 -16.06 -3.14 -16.11
CA ASP A 464 -16.77 -2.34 -17.10
C ASP A 464 -16.63 -0.84 -16.84
N PHE A 465 -16.68 -0.42 -15.56
CA PHE A 465 -16.45 0.96 -15.16
C PHE A 465 -15.03 1.42 -15.53
N ASN A 466 -14.01 0.61 -15.19
CA ASN A 466 -12.61 0.91 -15.51
C ASN A 466 -12.34 0.93 -17.02
N ALA A 467 -13.09 0.14 -17.81
CA ALA A 467 -13.05 0.16 -19.27
C ALA A 467 -13.83 1.33 -19.89
N GLY A 468 -14.51 2.17 -19.10
CA GLY A 468 -15.34 3.27 -19.58
C GLY A 468 -16.67 2.82 -20.20
N ASN A 469 -17.07 1.56 -20.04
CA ASN A 469 -18.28 1.01 -20.64
C ASN A 469 -19.53 1.29 -19.78
N GLN A 470 -20.01 2.53 -19.82
CA GLN A 470 -21.14 2.98 -19.00
C GLN A 470 -22.44 2.21 -19.29
N VAL A 471 -22.65 1.74 -20.52
CA VAL A 471 -23.84 0.94 -20.87
C VAL A 471 -23.79 -0.42 -20.17
N ALA A 472 -22.62 -1.07 -20.12
CA ALA A 472 -22.47 -2.33 -19.40
C ALA A 472 -22.56 -2.15 -17.88
N VAL A 473 -22.03 -1.04 -17.34
CA VAL A 473 -22.23 -0.66 -15.93
C VAL A 473 -23.71 -0.52 -15.60
N GLN A 474 -24.49 0.20 -16.42
CA GLN A 474 -25.93 0.37 -16.22
C GLN A 474 -26.67 -0.99 -16.21
N ARG A 475 -26.38 -1.87 -17.17
CA ARG A 475 -26.97 -3.22 -17.21
C ARG A 475 -26.63 -4.05 -15.96
N GLY A 476 -25.36 -4.01 -15.52
CA GLY A 476 -24.98 -4.67 -14.27
C GLY A 476 -25.70 -4.07 -13.07
N MET A 477 -25.92 -2.76 -13.05
CA MET A 477 -26.69 -2.11 -11.98
C MET A 477 -28.18 -2.43 -12.03
N ASP A 478 -28.79 -2.73 -13.19
CA ASP A 478 -30.17 -3.23 -13.25
C ASP A 478 -30.32 -4.56 -12.48
N GLN A 479 -29.33 -5.44 -12.58
CA GLN A 479 -29.26 -6.67 -11.81
C GLN A 479 -29.08 -6.40 -10.32
N VAL A 480 -28.19 -5.47 -9.95
CA VAL A 480 -27.99 -5.05 -8.55
C VAL A 480 -29.29 -4.49 -7.98
N ILE A 481 -30.02 -3.65 -8.72
CA ILE A 481 -31.32 -3.11 -8.30
C ILE A 481 -32.32 -4.24 -8.04
N ALA A 482 -32.38 -5.25 -8.91
CA ALA A 482 -33.25 -6.41 -8.72
C ALA A 482 -32.90 -7.18 -7.43
N LEU A 483 -31.62 -7.41 -7.17
CA LEU A 483 -31.11 -8.03 -5.94
C LEU A 483 -31.49 -7.21 -4.69
N ILE A 484 -31.23 -5.91 -4.71
CA ILE A 484 -31.47 -5.00 -3.59
C ILE A 484 -32.97 -4.92 -3.25
N ARG A 485 -33.86 -4.95 -4.25
CA ARG A 485 -35.31 -4.99 -4.01
C ARG A 485 -35.73 -6.20 -3.17
N VAL A 486 -35.09 -7.36 -3.36
CA VAL A 486 -35.33 -8.55 -2.53
C VAL A 486 -34.88 -8.31 -1.09
N LEU A 487 -33.73 -7.68 -0.88
CA LEU A 487 -33.23 -7.35 0.46
C LEU A 487 -34.12 -6.35 1.19
N VAL A 488 -34.63 -5.33 0.49
CA VAL A 488 -35.55 -4.34 1.05
C VAL A 488 -36.87 -4.98 1.47
N GLU A 489 -37.42 -5.87 0.65
CA GLU A 489 -38.71 -6.51 0.88
C GLU A 489 -38.68 -7.55 2.01
N PHE A 490 -37.65 -8.41 2.04
CA PHE A 490 -37.56 -9.55 2.97
C PHE A 490 -36.61 -9.31 4.15
N GLY A 491 -35.98 -8.14 4.22
CA GLY A 491 -35.01 -7.77 5.25
C GLY A 491 -33.60 -8.22 4.89
N GLY A 492 -32.66 -7.27 4.86
CA GLY A 492 -31.33 -7.47 4.29
C GLY A 492 -30.53 -8.65 4.86
N VAL A 493 -30.50 -8.82 6.19
CA VAL A 493 -29.79 -9.94 6.82
C VAL A 493 -30.50 -11.28 6.58
N ALA A 494 -31.83 -11.32 6.74
CA ALA A 494 -32.60 -12.57 6.61
C ALA A 494 -32.60 -13.08 5.16
N ALA A 495 -32.80 -12.17 4.20
CA ALA A 495 -32.73 -12.45 2.78
C ALA A 495 -31.29 -12.74 2.33
N GLY A 496 -30.30 -12.00 2.83
CA GLY A 496 -28.88 -12.22 2.54
C GLY A 496 -28.39 -13.60 3.00
N LYS A 497 -28.82 -14.07 4.19
CA LYS A 497 -28.56 -15.44 4.65
C LYS A 497 -29.20 -16.48 3.73
N ALA A 498 -30.46 -16.28 3.33
CA ALA A 498 -31.12 -17.18 2.38
C ALA A 498 -30.42 -17.20 1.01
N ALA A 499 -29.91 -16.06 0.53
CA ALA A 499 -29.19 -15.96 -0.73
C ALA A 499 -27.89 -16.77 -0.78
N MET A 500 -27.28 -17.10 0.37
CA MET A 500 -26.10 -17.99 0.42
C MET A 500 -26.39 -19.40 -0.12
N GLN A 501 -27.66 -19.82 -0.16
CA GLN A 501 -28.06 -21.10 -0.77
C GLN A 501 -27.80 -21.15 -2.28
N LEU A 502 -27.63 -20.00 -2.95
CA LEU A 502 -27.17 -19.95 -4.34
C LEU A 502 -25.79 -20.60 -4.52
N HIS A 503 -25.00 -20.61 -3.46
CA HIS A 503 -23.65 -21.17 -3.39
C HIS A 503 -23.61 -22.47 -2.56
N GLY A 504 -24.77 -23.09 -2.31
CA GLY A 504 -24.88 -24.32 -1.54
C GLY A 504 -24.61 -24.16 -0.04
N ILE A 505 -24.56 -22.92 0.48
CA ILE A 505 -24.24 -22.62 1.87
C ILE A 505 -25.53 -22.33 2.64
N ASP A 506 -25.76 -23.06 3.73
CA ASP A 506 -26.86 -22.77 4.67
C ASP A 506 -26.36 -21.90 5.83
N ALA A 507 -26.62 -20.59 5.75
CA ALA A 507 -26.28 -19.65 6.82
C ALA A 507 -27.34 -19.58 7.95
N GLY A 508 -28.40 -20.39 7.86
CA GLY A 508 -29.45 -20.47 8.86
C GLY A 508 -30.34 -19.22 8.95
N ASN A 509 -30.98 -19.04 10.10
CA ASN A 509 -31.82 -17.88 10.38
C ASN A 509 -31.00 -16.77 11.05
N PRO A 510 -31.46 -15.50 11.03
CA PRO A 510 -30.90 -14.46 11.88
C PRO A 510 -31.33 -14.64 13.33
N ARG A 511 -30.63 -13.99 14.27
CA ARG A 511 -31.04 -13.93 15.68
C ARG A 511 -32.04 -12.80 15.91
N LEU A 512 -32.92 -12.97 16.90
CA LEU A 512 -33.79 -11.89 17.35
C LEU A 512 -32.96 -10.65 17.74
N PRO A 513 -33.45 -9.43 17.47
CA PRO A 513 -34.82 -9.07 17.06
C PRO A 513 -35.11 -9.19 15.55
N LEU A 514 -34.17 -9.64 14.72
CA LEU A 514 -34.43 -9.88 13.31
C LEU A 514 -35.33 -11.13 13.15
N ARG A 515 -36.35 -11.01 12.30
CA ARG A 515 -37.31 -12.09 12.09
C ARG A 515 -36.80 -13.08 11.05
N ALA A 516 -36.94 -14.37 11.34
CA ALA A 516 -36.69 -15.43 10.38
C ALA A 516 -37.74 -15.40 9.25
N LEU A 517 -37.30 -15.78 8.05
CA LEU A 517 -38.18 -16.01 6.91
C LEU A 517 -38.87 -17.38 7.02
N THR A 518 -40.11 -17.48 6.57
CA THR A 518 -40.76 -18.80 6.37
C THR A 518 -40.07 -19.58 5.25
N LYS A 519 -40.33 -20.89 5.15
CA LYS A 519 -39.76 -21.73 4.09
C LYS A 519 -40.14 -21.22 2.69
N GLU A 520 -41.38 -20.79 2.51
CA GLU A 520 -41.92 -20.25 1.27
C GLU A 520 -41.24 -18.91 0.91
N GLN A 521 -41.01 -18.05 1.92
CA GLN A 521 -40.29 -16.81 1.72
C GLN A 521 -38.82 -17.04 1.35
N LYS A 522 -38.13 -17.99 2.01
CA LYS A 522 -36.75 -18.36 1.64
C LYS A 522 -36.67 -18.84 0.19
N GLN A 523 -37.59 -19.71 -0.23
CA GLN A 523 -37.63 -20.18 -1.62
C GLN A 523 -37.88 -19.03 -2.61
N THR A 524 -38.77 -18.11 -2.25
CA THR A 524 -39.07 -16.91 -3.06
C THR A 524 -37.83 -16.02 -3.19
N VAL A 525 -37.11 -15.78 -2.09
CA VAL A 525 -35.85 -15.02 -2.08
C VAL A 525 -34.82 -15.70 -2.99
N VAL A 526 -34.55 -16.98 -2.79
CA VAL A 526 -33.53 -17.71 -3.58
C VAL A 526 -33.85 -17.67 -5.08
N ASN A 527 -35.12 -17.87 -5.46
CA ASN A 527 -35.52 -17.81 -6.86
C ASN A 527 -35.32 -16.41 -7.44
N ARG A 528 -35.80 -15.36 -6.76
CA ARG A 528 -35.65 -13.97 -7.23
C ARG A 528 -34.21 -13.50 -7.28
N MET A 529 -33.36 -13.95 -6.35
CA MET A 529 -31.93 -13.66 -6.37
C MET A 529 -31.24 -14.37 -7.55
N ARG A 530 -31.60 -15.63 -7.82
CA ARG A 530 -31.08 -16.38 -8.98
C ARG A 530 -31.45 -15.67 -10.29
N ASP A 531 -32.72 -15.28 -10.43
CA ASP A 531 -33.20 -14.58 -11.63
C ASP A 531 -32.48 -13.24 -11.82
N ALA A 532 -32.21 -12.49 -10.74
CA ALA A 532 -31.47 -11.24 -10.81
C ALA A 532 -30.03 -11.40 -11.32
N ILE A 533 -29.34 -12.47 -10.91
CA ILE A 533 -27.93 -12.72 -11.26
C ILE A 533 -27.80 -13.40 -12.65
N ALA A 534 -28.84 -14.07 -13.15
CA ALA A 534 -28.83 -14.76 -14.43
C ALA A 534 -29.12 -13.87 -15.66
N ILE A 535 -29.60 -12.64 -15.44
CA ILE A 535 -29.84 -11.62 -16.48
C ILE A 535 -28.50 -11.05 -16.99
#